data_AF-A0A2G9MFY2-F1
#
_entry.id   AF-A0A2G9MFY2-F1
#
_cell.length_a   1.000
_cell.length_b   1.000
_cell.length_c   1.000
_cell.angle_alpha   90.00
_cell.angle_beta   90.00
_cell.angle_gamma   90.00
#
_symmetry.space_group_name_H-M   'P 1'
#
loop_
_entity.id
_entity.type
_entity.pdbx_description
1 polymer ?
#
loop_
_entity_poly.entity_id
_entity_poly.type
_entity_poly.pdbx_seq_one_letter_code
_entity_poly.pdbx_strand_id
1 'polypeptide(L)' 'MEIKDLQPRQGKVELTAKITEKGDARTIEKPNFNGKVCNAKLQDNTGTVKLTLWNEQCDQVKVGDTVKISNGYVSEYQG' A
#
# COMPACT_ATOMS: atom_id res chain seq x y z
N MET A 1 -0.66 15.12 -3.81
CA MET A 1 -0.94 14.37 -5.06
C MET A 1 -2.11 13.45 -4.77
N GLU A 2 -3.05 13.31 -5.70
CA GLU A 2 -4.27 12.53 -5.51
C GLU A 2 -4.13 11.12 -6.11
N ILE A 3 -4.92 10.16 -5.63
CA ILE A 3 -4.87 8.76 -6.11
C ILE A 3 -5.18 8.66 -7.61
N LYS A 4 -6.13 9.48 -8.09
CA LYS A 4 -6.52 9.49 -9.51
C LYS A 4 -5.40 9.95 -10.45
N ASP A 5 -4.45 10.74 -9.94
CA ASP A 5 -3.34 11.30 -10.72
C ASP A 5 -2.08 10.40 -10.70
N LEU A 6 -2.15 9.26 -10.01
CA LEU A 6 -1.04 8.32 -9.93
C LEU A 6 -0.82 7.63 -11.27
N GLN A 7 0.36 7.80 -11.85
CA GLN A 7 0.76 7.04 -13.03
C GLN A 7 1.54 5.78 -12.67
N PRO A 8 1.33 4.68 -13.39
CA PRO A 8 2.14 3.48 -13.20
C PRO A 8 3.61 3.78 -13.53
N ARG A 9 4.53 3.14 -12.78
CA ARG A 9 5.99 3.38 -12.84
C ARG A 9 6.43 4.75 -12.31
N GLN A 10 5.54 5.51 -11.70
CA GLN A 10 5.90 6.76 -11.03
C GLN A 10 6.53 6.46 -9.65
N GLY A 11 7.76 6.94 -9.47
CA GLY A 11 8.43 6.96 -8.16
C GLY A 11 8.31 8.34 -7.52
N LYS A 12 8.78 8.47 -6.26
CA LYS A 12 8.73 9.73 -5.50
C LYS A 12 7.33 10.32 -5.35
N VAL A 13 6.33 9.46 -5.22
CA VAL A 13 4.95 9.91 -5.00
C VAL A 13 4.77 10.26 -3.52
N GLU A 14 4.11 11.39 -3.27
CA GLU A 14 3.63 11.79 -1.96
C GLU A 14 2.11 11.90 -1.95
N LEU A 15 1.46 11.03 -1.18
CA LEU A 15 0.01 11.01 -1.03
C LEU A 15 -0.38 10.74 0.43
N THR A 16 -1.48 11.33 0.86
CA THR A 16 -2.08 11.07 2.17
C THR A 16 -3.41 10.39 1.92
N ALA A 17 -3.65 9.26 2.56
CA ALA A 17 -4.89 8.52 2.41
C ALA A 17 -5.25 7.79 3.70
N LYS A 18 -6.54 7.47 3.86
CA LYS A 18 -7.04 6.74 5.01
C LYS A 18 -7.16 5.25 4.69
N ILE A 19 -6.75 4.39 5.62
CA ILE A 19 -6.94 2.95 5.48
C ILE A 19 -8.41 2.62 5.73
N THR A 20 -9.10 2.12 4.73
CA THR A 20 -10.50 1.70 4.84
C THR A 20 -10.64 0.20 5.06
N GLU A 21 -9.71 -0.59 4.54
CA GLU A 21 -9.69 -2.04 4.73
C GLU A 21 -8.26 -2.53 4.91
N LYS A 22 -8.07 -3.56 5.72
CA LYS A 22 -6.79 -4.25 5.90
C LYS A 22 -7.07 -5.74 5.74
N GLY A 23 -6.46 -6.35 4.75
CA GLY A 23 -6.50 -7.79 4.55
C GLY A 23 -5.51 -8.50 5.48
N ASP A 24 -5.61 -9.82 5.50
CA ASP A 24 -4.71 -10.65 6.29
C ASP A 24 -3.28 -10.60 5.76
N ALA A 25 -2.34 -10.65 6.70
CA ALA A 25 -0.94 -10.68 6.37
C ALA A 25 -0.55 -12.12 6.00
N ARG A 26 -0.15 -12.32 4.74
CA ARG A 26 0.32 -13.59 4.18
C ARG A 26 1.85 -13.68 4.29
N THR A 27 2.35 -14.84 4.70
CA THR A 27 3.80 -15.09 4.71
C THR A 27 4.22 -15.59 3.33
N ILE A 28 5.22 -14.95 2.73
CA ILE A 28 5.85 -15.40 1.49
C ILE A 28 7.19 -16.03 1.84
N GLU A 29 7.29 -17.32 1.60
CA GLU A 29 8.55 -18.07 1.59
C GLU A 29 8.97 -18.33 0.15
N LYS A 30 10.05 -17.69 -0.27
CA LYS A 30 10.77 -17.93 -1.51
C LYS A 30 12.21 -18.33 -1.16
N PRO A 31 12.88 -19.13 -2.01
CA PRO A 31 14.26 -19.57 -1.77
C PRO A 31 15.26 -18.42 -1.55
N ASN A 32 14.96 -17.23 -2.09
CA ASN A 32 15.79 -16.02 -1.93
C ASN A 32 15.15 -14.93 -1.05
N PHE A 33 13.95 -15.15 -0.50
CA PHE A 33 13.23 -14.14 0.28
C PHE A 33 12.21 -14.79 1.23
N ASN A 34 12.36 -14.55 2.53
CA ASN A 34 11.33 -14.84 3.52
C ASN A 34 10.82 -13.49 4.06
N GLY A 35 9.52 -13.25 3.97
CA GLY A 35 8.92 -12.05 4.51
C GLY A 35 7.40 -12.12 4.60
N LYS A 36 6.83 -11.28 5.47
CA LYS A 36 5.38 -11.11 5.60
C LYS A 36 4.92 -10.04 4.61
N VAL A 37 3.77 -10.23 3.99
CA VAL A 37 3.16 -9.22 3.13
C VAL A 37 1.69 -9.07 3.47
N CYS A 38 1.20 -7.85 3.57
CA CYS A 38 -0.19 -7.55 3.88
C CYS A 38 -0.73 -6.59 2.84
N ASN A 39 -1.99 -6.78 2.47
CA ASN A 39 -2.68 -5.89 1.56
C ASN A 39 -3.57 -4.97 2.38
N ALA A 40 -3.40 -3.67 2.24
CA ALA A 40 -4.31 -2.67 2.80
C ALA A 40 -4.97 -1.90 1.65
N LYS A 41 -6.19 -1.44 1.88
CA LYS A 41 -6.91 -0.57 0.96
C LYS A 41 -6.91 0.83 1.54
N LEU A 42 -6.37 1.74 0.75
CA LEU A 42 -6.36 3.15 1.02
C LEU A 42 -7.48 3.80 0.23
N GLN A 43 -8.16 4.74 0.86
CA GLN A 43 -9.14 5.59 0.23
C GLN A 43 -8.80 7.05 0.49
N ASP A 44 -8.90 7.84 -0.56
CA ASP A 44 -8.80 9.28 -0.53
C ASP A 44 -10.03 9.88 -1.27
N ASN A 45 -10.16 11.20 -1.31
CA ASN A 45 -11.28 11.88 -1.96
C ASN A 45 -11.41 11.55 -3.46
N THR A 46 -10.32 11.13 -4.09
CA THR A 46 -10.30 10.85 -5.54
C THR A 46 -10.53 9.40 -5.92
N GLY A 47 -10.44 8.47 -4.98
CA GLY A 47 -10.60 7.05 -5.26
C GLY A 47 -9.97 6.15 -4.20
N THR A 48 -9.80 4.88 -4.57
CA THR A 48 -9.22 3.85 -3.71
C THR A 48 -8.03 3.17 -4.38
N VAL A 49 -6.98 2.89 -3.63
CA VAL A 49 -5.80 2.16 -4.10
C VAL A 49 -5.44 1.03 -3.12
N LYS A 50 -4.86 -0.07 -3.62
CA LYS A 50 -4.33 -1.13 -2.78
C LYS A 50 -2.86 -0.85 -2.46
N LEU A 51 -2.56 -0.71 -1.17
CA LEU A 51 -1.21 -0.65 -0.65
C LEU A 51 -0.74 -2.06 -0.27
N THR A 52 0.48 -2.40 -0.69
CA THR A 52 1.14 -3.64 -0.25
C THR A 52 2.18 -3.28 0.80
N LEU A 53 1.98 -3.78 2.02
CA LEU A 53 2.83 -3.55 3.19
C LEU A 53 3.70 -4.78 3.41
N TRP A 54 4.91 -4.58 3.91
CA TRP A 54 5.87 -5.65 4.12
C TRP A 54 6.26 -5.75 5.59
N ASN A 55 6.48 -6.99 6.05
CA ASN A 55 6.97 -7.31 7.40
C ASN A 55 6.18 -6.58 8.49
N GLU A 56 6.86 -5.79 9.32
CA GLU A 56 6.25 -5.05 10.44
C GLU A 56 5.30 -3.94 9.99
N GLN A 57 5.40 -3.44 8.75
CA GLN A 57 4.46 -2.45 8.24
C GLN A 57 3.03 -2.99 8.25
N CYS A 58 2.88 -4.31 8.11
CA CYS A 58 1.60 -4.99 8.23
C CYS A 58 0.98 -4.77 9.60
N ASP A 59 1.77 -4.76 10.66
CA ASP A 59 1.32 -4.68 12.05
C ASP A 59 1.25 -3.21 12.55
N GLN A 60 2.05 -2.32 11.95
CA GLN A 60 2.03 -0.88 12.26
C GLN A 60 0.75 -0.18 11.83
N VAL A 61 0.12 -0.62 10.74
CA VAL A 61 -1.06 0.05 10.20
C VAL A 61 -2.37 -0.60 10.64
N LYS A 62 -3.40 0.22 10.84
CA LYS A 62 -4.74 -0.19 11.28
C LYS A 62 -5.83 0.40 10.39
N VAL A 63 -6.97 -0.28 10.32
CA VAL A 63 -8.15 0.25 9.65
C VAL A 63 -8.63 1.49 10.37
N GLY A 64 -8.89 2.55 9.63
CA GLY A 64 -9.26 3.87 10.16
C GLY A 64 -8.08 4.82 10.34
N ASP A 65 -6.84 4.34 10.21
CA ASP A 65 -5.65 5.17 10.37
C ASP A 65 -5.37 5.99 9.10
N THR A 66 -4.86 7.22 9.28
CA THR A 66 -4.50 8.11 8.19
C THR A 66 -3.00 8.03 7.95
N VAL A 67 -2.61 7.41 6.85
CA VAL A 67 -1.20 7.21 6.50
C VAL A 67 -0.77 8.20 5.43
N LYS A 68 0.45 8.73 5.60
CA LYS A 68 1.14 9.50 4.58
C LYS A 68 2.17 8.61 3.92
N ILE A 69 2.00 8.36 2.63
CA ILE A 69 3.02 7.69 1.82
C ILE A 69 3.92 8.79 1.27
N SER A 70 5.19 8.75 1.66
CA SER A 70 6.25 9.58 1.07
C SER A 70 7.24 8.67 0.35
N ASN A 71 7.66 9.09 -0.85
CA ASN A 71 8.52 8.30 -1.73
C ASN A 71 7.92 6.95 -2.15
N GLY A 72 6.59 6.92 -2.33
CA GLY A 72 5.87 5.74 -2.81
C GLY A 72 6.27 5.38 -4.24
N TYR A 73 6.31 4.09 -4.54
CA TYR A 73 6.45 3.57 -5.89
C TYR A 73 5.11 3.01 -6.35
N VAL A 74 4.58 3.57 -7.44
CA VAL A 74 3.33 3.10 -8.04
C VAL A 74 3.67 2.02 -9.05
N SER A 75 3.26 0.79 -8.75
CA SER A 75 3.38 -0.33 -9.68
C SER A 75 2.00 -0.75 -10.13
N GLU A 76 1.82 -0.91 -11.44
CA GLU A 76 0.62 -1.53 -11.99
C GLU A 76 0.74 -3.04 -11.82
N TYR A 77 -0.12 -3.61 -10.99
CA TYR A 77 -0.27 -5.06 -10.95
C TYR A 77 -1.28 -5.44 -12.01
N GLN A 78 -0.80 -5.91 -13.17
CA GLN A 78 -1.64 -6.53 -14.19
C GLN A 78 -2.19 -7.83 -13.60
N GLY A 79 -3.49 -7.81 -13.30
CA GLY A 79 -4.30 -9.01 -13.10
C GLY A 79 -4.79 -9.53 -14.45
#